data_AF-A0A1G1AKC2-F1
#
_entry.id   AF-A0A1G1AKC2-F1
#
_cell.length_a   1.000
_cell.length_b   1.000
_cell.length_c   1.000
_cell.angle_alpha   90.00
_cell.angle_beta   90.00
_cell.angle_gamma   90.00
#
_symmetry.space_group_name_H-M   'P 1'
#
loop_
_entity.id
_entity.type
_entity.pdbx_description
1 polymer ?
#
loop_
_entity_poly.entity_id
_entity_poly.type
_entity_poly.pdbx_seq_one_letter_code
_entity_poly.pdbx_strand_id
1 'polypeptide(L)' 'MVGPCRVSVFRNIVLVAGKEIEIPKVVLEVRYKDKHGKWRGTQGMTVREIPKAILALQKAFEYMVST' A
#
# COMPACT_ATOMS: atom_id res chain seq x y z
N MET A 1 2.29 3.81 -9.54
CA MET A 1 2.76 2.41 -9.37
C MET A 1 4.25 2.41 -9.65
N VAL A 2 5.08 1.87 -8.76
CA VAL A 2 6.55 1.86 -8.91
C VAL A 2 6.98 0.44 -9.25
N GLY A 3 6.95 0.09 -10.54
CA GLY A 3 7.16 -1.29 -10.99
C GLY A 3 6.04 -2.22 -10.48
N PRO A 4 6.34 -3.39 -9.89
CA PRO A 4 5.31 -4.28 -9.37
C PRO A 4 4.71 -3.79 -8.03
N CYS A 5 5.32 -2.80 -7.38
CA CYS A 5 4.89 -2.31 -6.07
C CYS A 5 3.78 -1.26 -6.19
N ARG A 6 2.68 -1.47 -5.48
CA ARG A 6 1.52 -0.58 -5.39
C ARG A 6 1.20 -0.32 -3.92
N VAL A 7 0.99 0.95 -3.58
CA VAL A 7 0.41 1.35 -2.29
C VAL A 7 -1.01 1.84 -2.52
N SER A 8 -1.92 1.40 -1.67
CA SER A 8 -3.31 1.85 -1.59
C SER A 8 -3.51 2.56 -0.26
N VAL A 9 -3.97 3.81 -0.30
CA VAL A 9 -4.24 4.65 0.89
C VAL A 9 -5.75 4.64 1.13
N PHE A 10 -6.17 4.49 2.37
CA PHE A 10 -7.56 4.54 2.77
C PHE A 10 -7.70 5.13 4.17
N ARG A 11 -8.88 5.69 4.44
CA ARG A 11 -9.24 6.29 5.72
C ARG A 11 -10.33 5.42 6.32
N ASN A 12 -10.01 4.72 7.41
CA ASN A 12 -10.96 3.87 8.09
C ASN A 12 -11.63 4.66 9.22
N ILE A 13 -12.95 4.78 9.19
CA ILE A 13 -13.70 5.43 10.27
C ILE A 13 -13.99 4.37 11.32
N VAL A 14 -13.44 4.55 12.52
CA VAL A 14 -13.66 3.64 13.65
C VAL A 14 -14.39 4.38 14.75
N LEU A 15 -15.49 3.79 15.22
CA LEU A 15 -16.23 4.27 16.39
C LEU A 15 -15.53 3.78 17.66
N VAL A 16 -14.85 4.70 18.35
CA VAL A 16 -14.23 4.43 19.66
C VAL A 16 -14.94 5.29 20.70
N ALA A 17 -15.59 4.64 21.66
CA ALA A 17 -16.31 5.31 22.76
C ALA A 17 -17.34 6.37 22.30
N GLY A 18 -18.08 6.09 21.21
CA GLY A 18 -19.10 6.99 20.66
C GLY A 18 -18.56 8.17 19.86
N LYS A 19 -17.24 8.27 19.67
CA LYS A 19 -16.60 9.23 18.77
C LYS A 19 -16.11 8.52 17.52
N GLU A 20 -16.41 9.10 16.36
CA GLU A 20 -15.85 8.68 15.08
C GLU A 20 -14.40 9.18 14.99
N ILE A 21 -13.46 8.25 14.88
CA ILE A 21 -12.05 8.55 14.68
C ILE A 21 -11.65 8.04 13.30
N GLU A 22 -11.14 8.93 12.46
CA GLU A 22 -10.59 8.59 11.16
C GLU A 22 -9.15 8.10 11.31
N ILE A 23 -8.89 6.84 10.98
CA ILE A 23 -7.57 6.23 11.04
C ILE A 23 -7.05 6.06 9.61
N PRO A 24 -6.05 6.86 9.19
CA PRO A 24 -5.40 6.65 7.90
C PRO A 24 -4.64 5.33 7.92
N LYS A 25 -4.85 4.51 6.89
CA LYS A 25 -4.23 3.19 6.75
C LYS A 25 -3.75 3.00 5.31
N VAL A 26 -2.64 2.30 5.18
CA VAL A 26 -1.98 2.02 3.91
C VAL A 26 -1.75 0.53 3.75
N VAL A 27 -1.96 0.04 2.53
CA VAL A 27 -1.68 -1.36 2.16
C VAL A 27 -0.73 -1.35 0.97
N LEU A 28 0.39 -2.04 1.13
CA LEU A 28 1.37 -2.29 0.08
C LEU A 28 1.16 -3.69 -0.51
N GLU A 29 1.12 -3.76 -1.83
CA GLU A 29 1.02 -5.00 -2.58
C GLU A 29 2.08 -5.04 -3.70
N VAL A 30 2.71 -6.20 -3.88
CA VAL A 30 3.58 -6.49 -5.02
C VAL A 30 2.80 -7.35 -6.01
N ARG A 31 2.68 -6.90 -7.27
CA ARG A 31 1.99 -7.65 -8.33
C ARG A 31 2.97 -8.41 -9.19
N TYR A 32 2.70 -9.69 -9.38
CA TYR A 32 3.44 -10.55 -10.30
C TYR A 32 2.47 -11.35 -11.16
N LYS A 33 2.95 -11.77 -12.34
CA LYS A 33 2.21 -12.63 -13.25
C LYS A 33 2.50 -14.08 -12.89
N ASP A 34 1.47 -14.86 -12.61
CA ASP A 34 1.62 -16.29 -12.34
C ASP A 34 1.84 -17.09 -13.64
N LYS A 35 2.11 -18.40 -13.50
CA LYS A 35 2.34 -19.30 -14.63
C LYS A 35 1.13 -19.44 -15.58
N HIS A 36 -0.07 -19.09 -15.11
CA HIS A 36 -1.30 -19.10 -15.90
C HIS A 36 -1.61 -17.72 -16.52
N GLY A 37 -0.68 -16.77 -16.39
CA GLY A 37 -0.81 -15.43 -16.93
C GLY A 37 -1.71 -14.50 -16.10
N LYS A 38 -2.18 -14.93 -14.93
CA LYS A 38 -3.04 -14.13 -14.06
C LYS A 38 -2.18 -13.27 -13.14
N TRP A 39 -2.59 -12.01 -12.98
CA TRP A 39 -1.96 -11.11 -12.01
C TRP A 39 -2.36 -11.51 -10.59
N ARG A 40 -1.36 -11.78 -9.75
CA ARG A 40 -1.54 -12.02 -8.31
C ARG A 40 -0.83 -10.94 -7.50
N GLY A 41 -1.37 -10.68 -6.31
CA GLY A 41 -0.74 -9.81 -5.31
C GLY A 41 -0.07 -10.68 -4.25
N THR A 42 1.08 -10.24 -3.75
CA THR A 42 1.75 -10.81 -2.58
C THR A 42 2.23 -9.69 -1.66
N GLN A 43 2.35 -10.01 -0.37
CA GLN A 43 3.02 -9.17 0.62
C GLN A 43 4.52 -9.53 0.75
N GLY A 44 4.92 -10.70 0.26
CA GLY A 44 6.31 -11.11 0.20
C GLY A 44 7.04 -10.37 -0.92
N MET A 45 8.21 -9.81 -0.59
CA MET A 45 9.01 -9.04 -1.53
C MET A 45 10.45 -9.54 -1.56
N THR A 46 11.08 -9.43 -2.72
CA THR A 46 12.50 -9.71 -2.93
C THR A 46 13.33 -8.45 -2.69
N VAL A 47 14.66 -8.61 -2.51
CA VAL A 47 15.60 -7.49 -2.30
C VAL A 47 15.49 -6.40 -3.36
N ARG A 48 15.11 -6.75 -4.60
CA ARG A 48 14.92 -5.81 -5.72
C ARG A 48 13.65 -4.96 -5.60
N GLU A 49 12.67 -5.44 -4.87
CA GLU A 49 11.37 -4.79 -4.68
C GLU A 49 11.37 -3.89 -3.44
N ILE A 50 12.22 -4.17 -2.44
CA ILE A 50 12.41 -3.33 -1.26
C ILE A 50 12.62 -1.83 -1.60
N PRO A 51 13.57 -1.42 -2.45
CA PRO A 51 13.76 -0.01 -2.75
C PRO A 51 12.55 0.62 -3.46
N LYS A 52 11.83 -0.16 -4.28
CA LYS A 52 10.61 0.29 -4.97
C LYS A 52 9.43 0.44 -4.00
N ALA A 53 9.33 -0.47 -3.04
CA ALA A 53 8.37 -0.42 -1.95
C ALA A 53 8.60 0.81 -1.07
N ILE A 54 9.86 1.09 -0.69
CA ILE A 54 10.23 2.29 0.07
C ILE A 54 9.80 3.55 -0.67
N LEU A 55 10.13 3.68 -1.96
CA LEU A 55 9.73 4.84 -2.77
C LEU A 55 8.20 4.98 -2.84
N ALA A 56 7.48 3.88 -3.03
CA ALA A 56 6.02 3.90 -3.08
C ALA A 56 5.40 4.31 -1.73
N LEU A 57 5.97 3.85 -0.62
CA LEU A 57 5.55 4.23 0.73
C LEU A 57 5.86 5.69 1.03
N GLN A 58 7.03 6.20 0.61
CA GLN A 58 7.37 7.62 0.73
C GLN A 58 6.35 8.49 -0.01
N LYS A 59 5.99 8.14 -1.25
CA LYS A 59 4.95 8.87 -2.01
C LYS A 59 3.57 8.78 -1.38
N ALA A 60 3.22 7.63 -0.80
CA ALA A 60 1.97 7.51 -0.08
C ALA A 60 1.94 8.36 1.20
N PHE A 61 3.06 8.43 1.93
CA PHE A 61 3.21 9.30 3.08
C PHE A 61 3.13 10.77 2.70
N GLU A 62 3.84 11.20 1.66
CA GLU A 62 3.74 12.57 1.11
C GLU A 62 2.28 12.92 0.82
N TYR A 63 1.54 12.03 0.14
CA TYR A 63 0.13 12.24 -0.18
C TYR A 63 -0.78 12.37 1.06
N MET A 64 -0.52 11.56 2.09
CA MET A 64 -1.29 11.60 3.35
C MET A 64 -1.03 12.86 4.17
N VAL A 65 0.21 13.38 4.16
CA VAL A 65 0.58 14.58 4.93
C VAL A 65 0.25 15.86 4.18
N SER A 66 0.23 15.84 2.84
CA SER A 66 -0.14 17.00 2.02
C SER A 66 -1.65 17.27 1.96
N THR A 67 -2.48 16.36 2.49
CA THR A 67 -3.95 16.46 2.50
C THR A 67 -4.43 16.81 3.89
#